data_AF-D5Q5B1-F1
#
_entry.id   AF-D5Q5B1-F1
#
_cell.length_a   1.000
_cell.length_b   1.000
_cell.length_c   1.000
_cell.angle_alpha   90.00
_cell.angle_beta   90.00
_cell.angle_gamma   90.00
#
_symmetry.space_group_name_H-M   'P 1'
#
loop_
_entity.id
_entity.type
_entity.pdbx_description
1 polymer ?
#
loop_
_entity_poly.entity_id
_entity_poly.type
_entity_poly.pdbx_seq_one_letter_code
_entity_poly.pdbx_strand_id
1 'polypeptide(L)'
;MDYKTIILNRKSVREYKNTDIKEEYLSEIKKYSESCKKLVPEIDVDIRIMNRSEVFNNLEKVAGYKGNMIDSPSYIIILSDVKDNYIENSGYIGENIIFKVTELGIGSCWVTFEDGKKVKEKLGIDSDKEVTGIIAIGYGENVNNAKVLNATKTGQNYSKSDMQVVTDKGSSRLGVEDVVYMNEWGNVASIEVLEERALLDAFHYARLAPSTLNRQPWRFIVDGGTVILAVRKDGHTNLYEEKIDIGIVMLYFATIISATMFELKWNLGTPDKDYKVPEDYKIVGYCNI
;
A
#
# COMPACT_ATOMS: atom_id res chain seq x y z
N MET A 1 5.15 8.72 13.08
CA MET A 1 4.20 9.00 12.00
C MET A 1 2.79 8.88 12.55
N ASP A 2 1.92 9.86 12.28
CA ASP A 2 0.47 9.71 12.51
C ASP A 2 -0.14 8.97 11.31
N TYR A 3 -0.16 7.64 11.39
CA TYR A 3 -0.56 6.79 10.28
C TYR A 3 -2.02 6.99 9.86
N LYS A 4 -2.92 7.30 10.80
CA LYS A 4 -4.33 7.55 10.48
C LYS A 4 -4.45 8.77 9.56
N THR A 5 -3.81 9.88 9.94
CA THR A 5 -3.78 11.10 9.12
C THR A 5 -3.08 10.88 7.79
N ILE A 6 -1.95 10.16 7.77
CA ILE A 6 -1.21 9.85 6.54
C ILE A 6 -2.08 9.04 5.57
N ILE A 7 -2.74 7.98 6.04
CA ILE A 7 -3.59 7.14 5.20
C ILE A 7 -4.75 7.94 4.58
N LEU A 8 -5.38 8.83 5.35
CA LEU A 8 -6.47 9.68 4.87
C LEU A 8 -6.00 10.70 3.83
N ASN A 9 -4.78 11.20 3.96
CA ASN A 9 -4.20 12.18 3.04
C ASN A 9 -3.57 11.54 1.79
N ARG A 10 -3.18 10.26 1.87
CA ARG A 10 -2.54 9.55 0.76
C ARG A 10 -3.51 9.38 -0.41
N LYS A 11 -3.11 9.92 -1.56
CA LYS A 11 -3.80 9.79 -2.84
C LYS A 11 -2.81 9.59 -3.97
N SER A 12 -3.24 8.91 -5.03
CA SER A 12 -2.42 8.72 -6.22
C SER A 12 -2.35 10.02 -7.02
N VAL A 13 -1.18 10.67 -7.03
CA VAL A 13 -0.90 11.87 -7.83
C VAL A 13 -0.31 11.45 -9.17
N ARG A 14 -0.87 11.93 -10.28
CA ARG A 14 -0.43 11.57 -11.64
C ARG A 14 -0.04 12.77 -12.50
N GLU A 15 -0.29 13.97 -11.99
CA GLU A 15 0.08 15.24 -12.60
C GLU A 15 0.94 15.99 -11.60
N TYR A 16 2.20 16.20 -11.97
CA TYR A 16 3.23 16.76 -11.10
C TYR A 16 3.71 18.10 -11.65
N LYS A 17 3.96 19.03 -10.74
CA LYS A 17 4.64 20.29 -11.04
C LYS A 17 6.05 19.99 -11.50
N ASN A 18 6.57 20.83 -12.38
CA ASN A 18 7.99 20.81 -12.76
C ASN A 18 8.91 21.41 -11.67
N THR A 19 8.59 21.17 -10.39
CA THR A 19 9.37 21.63 -9.23
C THR A 19 10.06 20.41 -8.63
N ASP A 20 11.38 20.46 -8.56
CA ASP A 20 12.18 19.39 -7.98
C ASP A 20 11.90 19.24 -6.48
N ILE A 21 11.98 17.99 -6.01
CA ILE A 21 11.97 17.70 -4.58
C ILE A 21 13.31 18.16 -4.02
N LYS A 22 13.28 18.88 -2.89
CA LYS A 22 14.52 19.32 -2.24
C LYS A 22 15.38 18.11 -1.81
N GLU A 23 16.69 18.25 -1.96
CA GLU A 23 17.66 17.21 -1.61
C GLU A 23 17.56 16.74 -0.16
N GLU A 24 17.20 17.64 0.77
CA GLU A 24 16.96 17.31 2.18
C GLU A 24 15.87 16.24 2.35
N TYR A 25 14.79 16.33 1.56
CA TYR A 25 13.68 15.38 1.61
C TYR A 25 14.03 14.07 0.90
N LEU A 26 14.78 14.12 -0.21
CA LEU A 26 15.25 12.90 -0.88
C LEU A 26 16.19 12.09 0.04
N SER A 27 17.09 12.80 0.73
CA SER A 27 17.97 12.20 1.74
C SER A 27 17.18 11.59 2.91
N GLU A 28 16.13 12.27 3.38
CA GLU A 28 15.27 11.75 4.45
C GLU A 28 14.49 10.50 4.01
N ILE A 29 13.95 10.48 2.79
CA ILE A 29 13.26 9.33 2.20
C ILE A 29 14.21 8.14 2.09
N LYS A 30 15.43 8.36 1.59
CA LYS A 30 16.45 7.32 1.45
C LYS A 30 16.87 6.75 2.82
N LYS A 31 17.13 7.60 3.81
CA LYS A 31 17.45 7.14 5.16
C LYS A 31 16.29 6.36 5.79
N TYR A 32 15.05 6.78 5.53
CA TYR A 32 13.88 6.06 6.01
C TYR A 32 13.74 4.68 5.35
N SER A 33 13.98 4.57 4.04
CA SER A 33 13.84 3.30 3.32
C SER A 33 14.79 2.21 3.84
N GLU A 34 15.98 2.60 4.32
CA GLU A 34 16.98 1.68 4.92
C GLU A 34 16.54 1.09 6.28
N SER A 35 15.62 1.75 6.99
CA SER A 35 15.23 1.38 8.37
C SER A 35 13.74 1.04 8.53
N CYS A 36 12.93 1.23 7.48
CA CYS A 36 11.50 0.96 7.53
C CYS A 36 11.23 -0.54 7.70
N LYS A 37 10.09 -0.86 8.34
CA LYS A 37 9.68 -2.26 8.54
C LYS A 37 9.44 -2.96 7.21
N LYS A 38 9.90 -4.20 7.12
CA LYS A 38 9.71 -5.12 5.98
C LYS A 38 8.69 -6.19 6.34
N LEU A 39 7.99 -6.72 5.33
CA LEU A 39 7.12 -7.90 5.50
C LEU A 39 7.96 -9.17 5.74
N VAL A 40 9.07 -9.27 5.00
CA VAL A 40 10.02 -10.39 5.02
C VAL A 40 11.43 -9.83 5.23
N PRO A 41 11.86 -9.65 6.50
CA PRO A 41 13.11 -8.94 6.83
C PRO A 41 14.39 -9.53 6.23
N GLU A 42 14.42 -10.83 5.97
CA GLU A 42 15.54 -11.60 5.43
C GLU A 42 15.76 -11.42 3.91
N ILE A 43 14.83 -10.77 3.22
CA ILE A 43 14.98 -10.41 1.80
C ILE A 43 15.74 -9.09 1.72
N ASP A 44 16.87 -9.13 1.02
CA ASP A 44 17.66 -7.94 0.76
C ASP A 44 17.00 -7.11 -0.35
N VAL A 45 16.94 -5.79 -0.14
CA VAL A 45 16.23 -4.85 -1.00
C VAL A 45 17.10 -3.61 -1.16
N ASP A 46 17.27 -3.17 -2.42
CA ASP A 46 17.96 -1.94 -2.79
C ASP A 46 16.93 -0.92 -3.28
N ILE A 47 16.93 0.28 -2.68
CA ILE A 47 16.00 1.36 -2.99
C ILE A 47 16.79 2.50 -3.64
N ARG A 48 16.49 2.78 -4.90
CA ARG A 48 17.13 3.85 -5.66
C ARG A 48 16.18 4.99 -5.91
N ILE A 49 16.62 6.21 -5.66
CA ILE A 49 15.92 7.43 -6.06
C ILE A 49 16.60 7.96 -7.32
N MET A 50 15.83 8.10 -8.40
CA MET A 50 16.32 8.50 -9.72
C MET A 50 15.50 9.69 -10.25
N ASN A 51 16.13 10.56 -11.04
CA ASN A 51 15.48 11.76 -11.55
C ASN A 51 14.66 11.50 -12.82
N ARG A 52 13.91 12.53 -13.25
CA ARG A 52 13.08 12.51 -14.46
C ARG A 52 13.81 12.04 -15.72
N SER A 53 15.02 12.55 -15.97
CA SER A 53 15.77 12.26 -17.20
C SER A 53 16.27 10.82 -17.25
N GLU A 54 16.56 10.22 -16.10
CA GLU A 54 17.00 8.83 -15.98
C GLU A 54 15.85 7.84 -16.17
N VAL A 55 14.62 8.20 -15.76
CA VAL A 55 13.50 7.25 -15.69
C VAL A 55 12.45 7.51 -16.76
N PHE A 56 11.85 8.70 -16.81
CA PHE A 56 10.71 8.98 -17.70
C PHE A 56 11.07 8.72 -19.17
N ASN A 57 12.19 9.30 -19.61
CA ASN A 57 12.65 9.21 -21.00
C ASN A 57 13.00 7.78 -21.43
N ASN A 58 13.44 6.94 -20.49
CA ASN A 58 13.88 5.58 -20.77
C ASN A 58 12.75 4.54 -20.64
N LEU A 59 11.70 4.85 -19.88
CA LEU A 59 10.61 3.92 -19.60
C LEU A 59 9.28 4.26 -20.30
N GLU A 60 9.21 5.36 -21.07
CA GLU A 60 8.05 5.63 -21.91
C GLU A 60 7.77 4.43 -22.83
N LYS A 61 6.50 3.97 -22.89
CA LYS A 61 6.06 2.75 -23.60
C LYS A 61 6.59 1.43 -23.04
N VAL A 62 7.35 1.45 -21.95
CA VAL A 62 7.85 0.25 -21.24
C VAL A 62 7.12 0.04 -19.92
N ALA A 63 6.88 1.14 -19.20
CA ALA A 63 6.12 1.15 -17.96
C ALA A 63 5.01 2.22 -18.04
N GLY A 64 4.20 2.30 -16.99
CA GLY A 64 2.98 3.09 -16.96
C GLY A 64 1.77 2.37 -17.56
N TYR A 65 0.58 2.88 -17.27
CA TYR A 65 -0.67 2.21 -17.63
C TYR A 65 -0.83 2.18 -19.15
N LYS A 66 -0.83 0.97 -19.73
CA LYS A 66 -0.79 0.76 -21.19
C LYS A 66 0.40 1.47 -21.85
N GLY A 67 1.55 1.52 -21.16
CA GLY A 67 2.77 2.18 -21.63
C GLY A 67 2.79 3.70 -21.46
N ASN A 68 1.73 4.30 -20.89
CA ASN A 68 1.69 5.73 -20.59
C ASN A 68 2.35 5.98 -19.23
N MET A 69 3.64 6.33 -19.26
CA MET A 69 4.38 6.70 -18.07
C MET A 69 3.79 7.92 -17.38
N ILE A 70 3.88 7.93 -16.06
CA ILE A 70 3.57 9.10 -15.24
C ILE A 70 4.78 10.03 -15.31
N ASP A 71 4.61 11.24 -15.82
CA ASP A 71 5.68 12.25 -15.83
C ASP A 71 5.84 12.89 -14.44
N SER A 72 7.02 12.74 -13.85
CA SER A 72 7.32 13.11 -12.47
C SER A 72 8.77 13.58 -12.34
N PRO A 73 9.08 14.53 -11.44
CA PRO A 73 10.46 15.01 -11.24
C PRO A 73 11.39 13.92 -10.69
N SER A 74 10.88 12.95 -9.93
CA SER A 74 11.68 11.88 -9.34
C SER A 74 10.88 10.58 -9.20
N TYR A 75 11.61 9.47 -9.13
CA TYR A 75 11.07 8.12 -9.00
C TYR A 75 11.85 7.32 -7.97
N ILE A 76 11.15 6.46 -7.25
CA ILE A 76 11.73 5.43 -6.39
C ILE A 76 11.66 4.11 -7.16
N ILE A 77 12.80 3.46 -7.33
CA ILE A 77 12.93 2.12 -7.93
C ILE A 77 13.25 1.14 -6.82
N ILE A 78 12.46 0.07 -6.74
CA ILE A 78 12.60 -0.99 -5.73
C ILE A 78 13.24 -2.20 -6.41
N LEU A 79 14.42 -2.59 -5.95
CA LEU A 79 15.11 -3.81 -6.38
C LEU A 79 15.11 -4.82 -5.23
N SER A 80 14.87 -6.09 -5.51
CA SER A 80 14.74 -7.13 -4.49
C SER A 80 15.44 -8.42 -4.91
N ASP A 81 16.02 -9.14 -3.95
CA ASP A 81 16.45 -10.53 -4.17
C ASP A 81 15.22 -11.40 -4.50
N VAL A 82 15.36 -12.28 -5.49
CA VAL A 82 14.28 -13.20 -5.87
C VAL A 82 14.20 -14.36 -4.87
N LYS A 83 13.23 -14.27 -3.95
CA LYS A 83 12.91 -15.26 -2.91
C LYS A 83 11.39 -15.37 -2.75
N ASP A 84 10.88 -16.31 -1.97
CA ASP A 84 9.44 -16.40 -1.72
C ASP A 84 8.90 -15.09 -1.12
N ASN A 85 7.80 -14.59 -1.69
CA ASN A 85 7.12 -13.36 -1.30
C ASN A 85 7.92 -12.04 -1.47
N TYR A 86 8.95 -12.05 -2.32
CA TYR A 86 9.79 -10.87 -2.55
C TYR A 86 9.04 -9.66 -3.11
N ILE A 87 8.00 -9.85 -3.92
CA ILE A 87 7.20 -8.75 -4.48
C ILE A 87 6.20 -8.21 -3.46
N GLU A 88 5.54 -9.07 -2.67
CA GLU A 88 4.71 -8.64 -1.54
C GLU A 88 5.54 -7.81 -0.55
N ASN A 89 6.78 -8.24 -0.29
CA ASN A 89 7.71 -7.47 0.52
C ASN A 89 8.01 -6.09 -0.09
N SER A 90 8.23 -6.01 -1.41
CA SER A 90 8.40 -4.73 -2.11
C SER A 90 7.17 -3.83 -2.04
N GLY A 91 5.95 -4.39 -2.12
CA GLY A 91 4.71 -3.64 -1.93
C GLY A 91 4.60 -3.07 -0.51
N TYR A 92 4.92 -3.89 0.49
CA TYR A 92 4.93 -3.49 1.90
C TYR A 92 5.96 -2.39 2.17
N ILE A 93 7.19 -2.54 1.69
CA ILE A 93 8.27 -1.55 1.86
C ILE A 93 7.96 -0.27 1.09
N GLY A 94 7.56 -0.39 -0.19
CA GLY A 94 7.26 0.74 -1.06
C GLY A 94 6.14 1.62 -0.50
N GLU A 95 5.09 1.03 0.05
CA GLU A 95 4.00 1.79 0.65
C GLU A 95 4.40 2.41 2.00
N ASN A 96 5.29 1.76 2.76
CA ASN A 96 5.86 2.34 3.97
C ASN A 96 6.69 3.58 3.64
N ILE A 97 7.47 3.53 2.54
CA ILE A 97 8.17 4.70 2.01
C ILE A 97 7.17 5.77 1.54
N ILE A 98 6.06 5.39 0.90
CA ILE A 98 4.99 6.33 0.51
C ILE A 98 4.37 7.04 1.74
N PHE A 99 4.26 6.38 2.88
CA PHE A 99 3.83 7.04 4.12
C PHE A 99 4.81 8.16 4.52
N LYS A 100 6.13 7.93 4.42
CA LYS A 100 7.14 8.97 4.65
C LYS A 100 7.05 10.10 3.62
N VAL A 101 6.93 9.75 2.34
CA VAL A 101 6.75 10.73 1.24
C VAL A 101 5.52 11.62 1.49
N THR A 102 4.41 11.02 1.94
CA THR A 102 3.17 11.72 2.27
C THR A 102 3.33 12.61 3.51
N GLU A 103 4.03 12.14 4.54
CA GLU A 103 4.37 12.93 5.74
C GLU A 103 5.15 14.22 5.37
N LEU A 104 6.02 14.15 4.36
CA LEU A 104 6.79 15.28 3.85
C LEU A 104 5.98 16.20 2.90
N GLY A 105 4.69 15.93 2.70
CA GLY A 105 3.82 16.70 1.81
C GLY A 105 4.10 16.48 0.31
N ILE A 106 4.76 15.39 -0.04
CA ILE A 106 5.07 15.01 -1.42
C ILE A 106 3.99 14.02 -1.91
N GLY A 107 3.55 14.18 -3.15
CA GLY A 107 2.60 13.28 -3.79
C GLY A 107 3.29 12.04 -4.35
N SER A 108 2.58 10.92 -4.41
CA SER A 108 3.11 9.66 -4.94
C SER A 108 2.12 8.90 -5.82
N CYS A 109 2.62 8.04 -6.70
CA CYS A 109 1.82 7.04 -7.39
C CYS A 109 2.67 5.84 -7.83
N TRP A 110 2.16 4.64 -7.57
CA TRP A 110 2.69 3.42 -8.17
C TRP A 110 2.59 3.47 -9.70
N VAL A 111 3.65 3.01 -10.37
CA VAL A 111 3.75 2.91 -11.83
C VAL A 111 3.74 1.43 -12.22
N THR A 112 2.81 1.06 -13.09
CA THR A 112 2.64 -0.32 -13.57
C THR A 112 3.72 -0.70 -14.58
N PHE A 113 4.16 -1.94 -14.61
CA PHE A 113 5.05 -2.47 -15.64
C PHE A 113 4.88 -3.99 -15.74
N GLU A 114 5.33 -4.59 -16.84
CA GLU A 114 5.16 -6.03 -17.10
C GLU A 114 6.45 -6.85 -16.93
N ASP A 115 7.61 -6.22 -17.12
CA ASP A 115 8.91 -6.91 -17.14
C ASP A 115 9.97 -6.10 -16.38
N GLY A 116 10.28 -6.55 -15.16
CA GLY A 116 11.30 -5.93 -14.31
C GLY A 116 12.72 -6.01 -14.91
N LYS A 117 13.03 -7.02 -15.73
CA LYS A 117 14.34 -7.12 -16.41
C LYS A 117 14.47 -6.07 -17.49
N LYS A 118 13.41 -5.88 -18.28
CA LYS A 118 13.37 -4.82 -19.31
C LYS A 118 13.44 -3.42 -18.68
N VAL A 119 12.79 -3.20 -17.55
CA VAL A 119 12.94 -1.95 -16.78
C VAL A 119 14.39 -1.77 -16.34
N LYS A 120 15.00 -2.80 -15.73
CA LYS A 120 16.40 -2.76 -15.26
C LYS A 120 17.38 -2.42 -16.38
N GLU A 121 17.22 -3.05 -17.54
CA GLU A 121 18.02 -2.79 -18.75
C GLU A 121 17.86 -1.34 -19.23
N LYS A 122 16.62 -0.85 -19.35
CA LYS A 122 16.34 0.51 -19.83
C LYS A 122 16.87 1.60 -18.91
N LEU A 123 16.93 1.33 -17.62
CA LEU A 123 17.50 2.23 -16.63
C LEU A 123 19.02 2.11 -16.49
N GLY A 124 19.66 1.17 -17.19
CA GLY A 124 21.10 0.92 -17.07
C GLY A 124 21.53 0.47 -15.67
N ILE A 125 20.65 -0.19 -14.93
CA ILE A 125 20.93 -0.63 -13.56
C ILE A 125 21.76 -1.92 -13.57
N ASP A 126 23.01 -1.80 -13.13
CA ASP A 126 23.86 -2.94 -12.83
C ASP A 126 23.58 -3.45 -11.41
N SER A 127 22.89 -4.59 -11.32
CA SER A 127 22.54 -5.30 -10.09
C SER A 127 22.06 -6.71 -10.41
N ASP A 128 22.35 -7.67 -9.55
CA ASP A 128 21.82 -9.02 -9.57
C ASP A 128 20.35 -9.12 -9.13
N LYS A 129 19.85 -8.11 -8.41
CA LYS A 129 18.45 -8.00 -7.96
C LYS A 129 17.47 -7.71 -9.11
N GLU A 130 16.20 -8.00 -8.87
CA GLU A 130 15.09 -7.75 -9.81
C GLU A 130 14.39 -6.43 -9.48
N VAL A 131 14.03 -5.63 -10.50
CA VAL A 131 13.14 -4.48 -10.31
C VAL A 131 11.72 -4.99 -10.04
N THR A 132 11.19 -4.66 -8.87
CA THR A 132 9.89 -5.14 -8.38
C THR A 132 8.89 -4.02 -8.15
N GLY A 133 9.31 -2.75 -8.21
CA GLY A 133 8.43 -1.61 -7.98
C GLY A 133 8.99 -0.32 -8.54
N ILE A 134 8.09 0.56 -8.99
CA ILE A 134 8.38 1.92 -9.44
C ILE A 134 7.33 2.84 -8.83
N ILE A 135 7.76 3.91 -8.17
CA ILE A 135 6.87 4.90 -7.55
C ILE A 135 7.28 6.28 -8.05
N ALA A 136 6.37 6.99 -8.74
CA ALA A 136 6.55 8.39 -9.09
C ALA A 136 6.36 9.26 -7.83
N ILE A 137 7.21 10.27 -7.62
CA ILE A 137 7.14 11.20 -6.48
C ILE A 137 7.37 12.65 -6.92
N GLY A 138 6.61 13.58 -6.35
CA GLY A 138 6.72 15.01 -6.64
C GLY A 138 5.56 15.84 -6.08
N TYR A 139 5.58 17.15 -6.31
CA TYR A 139 4.48 18.03 -5.90
C TYR A 139 3.37 18.04 -6.96
N GLY A 140 2.12 17.73 -6.60
CA GLY A 140 1.03 17.66 -7.60
C GLY A 140 0.57 19.03 -8.12
N GLU A 141 0.18 19.13 -9.41
CA GLU A 141 -0.23 20.40 -10.05
C GLU A 141 -1.57 20.95 -9.53
N ASN A 142 -2.53 20.08 -9.20
CA ASN A 142 -3.89 20.45 -8.79
C ASN A 142 -4.33 19.73 -7.50
N VAL A 143 -3.46 19.71 -6.50
CA VAL A 143 -3.84 19.21 -5.17
C VAL A 143 -4.65 20.32 -4.48
N ASN A 144 -5.94 20.43 -4.80
CA ASN A 144 -6.89 20.97 -3.84
C ASN A 144 -6.74 20.11 -2.59
N ASN A 145 -6.08 20.66 -1.57
CA ASN A 145 -5.86 19.97 -0.31
C ASN A 145 -7.23 19.63 0.26
N ALA A 146 -7.50 18.32 0.42
CA ALA A 146 -8.61 17.91 1.27
C ALA A 146 -8.35 18.53 2.64
N LYS A 147 -9.14 19.53 3.03
CA LYS A 147 -9.12 20.01 4.40
C LYS A 147 -9.93 19.01 5.20
N VAL A 148 -9.25 18.17 5.98
CA VAL A 148 -9.92 17.42 7.04
C VAL A 148 -10.40 18.43 8.07
N LEU A 149 -11.70 18.69 8.11
CA LEU A 149 -12.33 19.42 9.19
C LEU A 149 -12.64 18.41 10.30
N ASN A 150 -12.30 18.77 11.55
CA ASN A 150 -12.51 17.95 12.76
C ASN A 150 -11.70 16.64 12.84
N ALA A 151 -10.38 16.68 12.61
CA ALA A 151 -9.52 15.54 12.95
C ALA A 151 -9.56 15.28 14.47
N THR A 152 -10.13 14.15 14.87
CA THR A 152 -10.20 13.71 16.27
C THR A 152 -8.80 13.37 16.76
N LYS A 153 -8.33 14.08 17.80
CA LYS A 153 -7.03 13.79 18.44
C LYS A 153 -7.13 12.49 19.27
N THR A 154 -6.01 11.78 19.37
CA THR A 154 -5.87 10.54 20.14
C THR A 154 -6.44 10.72 21.56
N GLY A 155 -7.44 9.92 21.92
CA GLY A 155 -8.08 9.94 23.26
C GLY A 155 -9.49 10.52 23.35
N GLN A 156 -10.17 10.85 22.25
CA GLN A 156 -11.59 11.25 22.25
C GLN A 156 -12.53 10.11 21.85
N ASN A 157 -13.73 10.07 22.45
CA ASN A 157 -14.77 9.08 22.17
C ASN A 157 -15.27 9.20 20.72
N TYR A 158 -14.96 8.18 19.92
CA TYR A 158 -15.26 8.09 18.49
C TYR A 158 -16.75 7.97 18.16
N SER A 159 -17.58 7.55 19.12
CA SER A 159 -19.03 7.30 18.93
C SER A 159 -19.89 8.56 18.74
N LYS A 160 -19.29 9.76 18.72
CA LYS A 160 -20.00 11.04 18.52
C LYS A 160 -19.29 12.03 17.58
N SER A 161 -18.26 11.62 16.84
CA SER A 161 -17.56 12.56 15.95
C SER A 161 -18.24 12.70 14.59
N ASP A 162 -18.81 13.88 14.31
CA ASP A 162 -19.23 14.31 12.97
C ASP A 162 -18.00 14.65 12.11
N MET A 163 -17.27 13.62 11.68
CA MET A 163 -16.15 13.76 10.76
C MET A 163 -16.69 13.99 9.34
N GLN A 164 -16.66 15.25 8.87
CA GLN A 164 -17.00 15.56 7.49
C GLN A 164 -15.74 15.62 6.63
N VAL A 165 -15.56 14.58 5.83
CA VAL A 165 -14.64 14.61 4.69
C VAL A 165 -15.35 15.33 3.54
N VAL A 166 -15.04 16.60 3.34
CA VAL A 166 -15.42 17.31 2.11
C VAL A 166 -14.33 17.06 1.08
N THR A 167 -14.54 16.12 0.16
CA THR A 167 -13.63 15.87 -0.95
C THR A 167 -14.34 15.91 -2.30
N ASP A 168 -13.77 16.72 -3.19
CA ASP A 168 -13.81 16.53 -4.64
C ASP A 168 -13.59 15.05 -4.99
N LYS A 169 -14.57 14.44 -5.69
CA LYS A 169 -14.54 13.10 -6.33
C LYS A 169 -13.53 12.09 -5.72
N GLY A 170 -13.73 11.69 -4.46
CA GLY A 170 -12.95 10.60 -3.85
C GLY A 170 -13.16 9.28 -4.60
N SER A 171 -12.10 8.49 -4.79
CA SER A 171 -12.21 7.11 -5.29
C SER A 171 -13.05 6.29 -4.31
N SER A 172 -14.13 5.65 -4.79
CA SER A 172 -15.02 4.86 -3.94
C SER A 172 -14.25 3.75 -3.20
N ARG A 173 -14.71 3.42 -2.00
CA ARG A 173 -14.14 2.39 -1.13
C ARG A 173 -15.26 1.49 -0.61
N LEU A 174 -15.09 0.18 -0.73
CA LEU A 174 -15.97 -0.87 -0.19
C LEU A 174 -16.14 -0.69 1.32
N GLY A 175 -17.34 -0.87 1.87
CA GLY A 175 -17.61 -0.80 3.31
C GLY A 175 -16.78 -1.80 4.12
N VAL A 176 -16.76 -1.65 5.44
CA VAL A 176 -16.10 -2.65 6.31
C VAL A 176 -16.84 -3.98 6.23
N GLU A 177 -18.17 -3.90 6.21
CA GLU A 177 -19.11 -5.00 6.01
C GLU A 177 -18.92 -5.74 4.67
N ASP A 178 -18.38 -5.07 3.64
CA ASP A 178 -18.08 -5.69 2.35
C ASP A 178 -16.77 -6.47 2.37
N VAL A 179 -15.89 -6.19 3.33
CA VAL A 179 -14.51 -6.69 3.35
C VAL A 179 -14.14 -7.53 4.55
N VAL A 180 -14.97 -7.62 5.59
CA VAL A 180 -14.66 -8.37 6.82
C VAL A 180 -15.74 -9.40 7.14
N TYR A 181 -15.30 -10.65 7.36
CA TYR A 181 -16.13 -11.78 7.76
C TYR A 181 -15.70 -12.33 9.13
N MET A 182 -16.60 -13.02 9.83
CA MET A 182 -16.37 -13.70 11.11
C MET A 182 -16.37 -15.21 10.91
N ASN A 183 -15.36 -15.88 11.48
CA ASN A 183 -15.13 -17.33 11.52
C ASN A 183 -14.90 -18.03 10.17
N GLU A 184 -15.65 -17.67 9.13
CA GLU A 184 -15.58 -18.22 7.77
C GLU A 184 -16.13 -17.20 6.75
N TRP A 185 -15.90 -17.46 5.47
CA TRP A 185 -16.30 -16.57 4.39
C TRP A 185 -17.81 -16.30 4.36
N GLY A 186 -18.19 -15.05 4.06
CA GLY A 186 -19.59 -14.65 3.86
C GLY A 186 -20.36 -14.31 5.13
N ASN A 187 -19.86 -14.71 6.31
CA ASN A 187 -20.44 -14.32 7.59
C ASN A 187 -20.01 -12.90 7.96
N VAL A 188 -20.69 -11.88 7.42
CA VAL A 188 -20.34 -10.45 7.59
C VAL A 188 -20.13 -10.07 9.06
N ALA A 189 -19.01 -9.41 9.34
CA ALA A 189 -18.73 -8.84 10.65
C ALA A 189 -19.55 -7.56 10.87
N SER A 190 -20.25 -7.46 12.00
CA SER A 190 -20.93 -6.21 12.39
C SER A 190 -19.92 -5.19 12.91
N ILE A 191 -20.25 -3.91 12.78
CA ILE A 191 -19.42 -2.81 13.28
C ILE A 191 -19.24 -2.95 14.80
N GLU A 192 -20.31 -3.26 15.52
CA GLU A 192 -20.31 -3.42 16.97
C GLU A 192 -19.33 -4.50 17.42
N VAL A 193 -19.32 -5.67 16.74
CA VAL A 193 -18.38 -6.76 17.04
C VAL A 193 -16.94 -6.32 16.78
N LEU A 194 -16.68 -5.57 15.72
CA LEU A 194 -15.32 -5.09 15.43
C LEU A 194 -14.88 -3.99 16.41
N GLU A 195 -15.79 -3.16 16.92
CA GLU A 195 -15.51 -2.17 17.96
C GLU A 195 -15.22 -2.82 19.31
N GLU A 196 -16.04 -3.78 19.74
CA GLU A 196 -15.84 -4.54 20.99
C GLU A 196 -14.49 -5.26 21.01
N ARG A 197 -14.01 -5.67 19.84
CA ARG A 197 -12.70 -6.32 19.66
C ARG A 197 -11.56 -5.33 19.38
N ALA A 198 -11.83 -4.03 19.34
CA ALA A 198 -10.88 -2.97 19.00
C ALA A 198 -10.17 -3.16 17.65
N LEU A 199 -10.86 -3.77 16.67
CA LEU A 199 -10.38 -4.02 15.32
C LEU A 199 -11.01 -3.11 14.26
N LEU A 200 -12.07 -2.37 14.61
CA LEU A 200 -12.77 -1.52 13.64
C LEU A 200 -11.82 -0.57 12.92
N ASP A 201 -10.94 0.12 13.65
CA ASP A 201 -9.94 1.02 13.08
C ASP A 201 -9.03 0.29 12.08
N ALA A 202 -8.49 -0.87 12.47
CA ALA A 202 -7.56 -1.62 11.63
C ALA A 202 -8.18 -1.98 10.27
N PHE A 203 -9.43 -2.43 10.26
CA PHE A 203 -10.15 -2.73 9.02
C PHE A 203 -10.61 -1.47 8.28
N HIS A 204 -11.05 -0.43 9.00
CA HIS A 204 -11.45 0.86 8.41
C HIS A 204 -10.31 1.51 7.62
N TYR A 205 -9.09 1.46 8.15
CA TYR A 205 -7.93 1.99 7.44
C TYR A 205 -7.40 1.02 6.40
N ALA A 206 -7.37 -0.30 6.67
CA ALA A 206 -6.93 -1.31 5.69
C ALA A 206 -7.72 -1.24 4.38
N ARG A 207 -9.04 -1.05 4.43
CA ARG A 207 -9.85 -0.89 3.19
C ARG A 207 -9.46 0.33 2.35
N LEU A 208 -8.79 1.34 2.93
CA LEU A 208 -8.37 2.55 2.22
C LEU A 208 -7.09 2.36 1.40
N ALA A 209 -6.39 1.24 1.59
CA ALA A 209 -5.21 0.86 0.83
C ALA A 209 -5.42 1.08 -0.68
N PRO A 210 -4.45 1.66 -1.41
CA PRO A 210 -4.50 1.68 -2.85
C PRO A 210 -4.44 0.26 -3.41
N SER A 211 -5.08 0.07 -4.57
CA SER A 211 -4.93 -1.16 -5.37
C SER A 211 -4.96 -0.81 -6.84
N THR A 212 -4.35 -1.67 -7.64
CA THR A 212 -4.40 -1.58 -9.10
C THR A 212 -5.85 -1.54 -9.57
N LEU A 213 -6.16 -0.53 -10.40
CA LEU A 213 -7.52 -0.23 -10.89
C LEU A 213 -8.58 -0.04 -9.80
N ASN A 214 -8.18 0.27 -8.56
CA ASN A 214 -9.06 0.42 -7.40
C ASN A 214 -9.94 -0.82 -7.13
N ARG A 215 -9.47 -2.02 -7.52
CA ARG A 215 -10.24 -3.27 -7.45
C ARG A 215 -10.59 -3.68 -6.02
N GLN A 216 -9.77 -3.31 -5.05
CA GLN A 216 -9.89 -3.67 -3.63
C GLN A 216 -10.09 -5.19 -3.47
N PRO A 217 -9.14 -6.00 -3.95
CA PRO A 217 -9.31 -7.44 -4.12
C PRO A 217 -9.24 -8.23 -2.81
N TRP A 218 -9.06 -7.59 -1.67
CA TRP A 218 -8.88 -8.25 -0.37
C TRP A 218 -10.19 -8.44 0.38
N ARG A 219 -10.28 -9.55 1.11
CA ARG A 219 -11.26 -9.83 2.15
C ARG A 219 -10.53 -10.36 3.38
N PHE A 220 -11.04 -10.00 4.55
CA PHE A 220 -10.52 -10.44 5.84
C PHE A 220 -11.50 -11.40 6.48
N ILE A 221 -10.98 -12.40 7.18
CA ILE A 221 -11.79 -13.28 8.03
C ILE A 221 -11.19 -13.21 9.43
N VAL A 222 -12.02 -12.95 10.43
CA VAL A 222 -11.62 -12.90 11.83
C VAL A 222 -12.16 -14.14 12.54
N ASP A 223 -11.27 -15.00 13.00
CA ASP A 223 -11.59 -16.27 13.63
C ASP A 223 -10.85 -16.40 14.95
N GLY A 224 -11.59 -16.25 16.07
CA GLY A 224 -10.95 -16.11 17.37
C GLY A 224 -9.86 -15.03 17.33
N GLY A 225 -8.68 -15.33 17.85
CA GLY A 225 -7.51 -14.44 17.83
C GLY A 225 -6.71 -14.43 16.53
N THR A 226 -7.28 -14.86 15.40
CA THR A 226 -6.57 -14.91 14.11
C THR A 226 -7.30 -14.10 13.05
N VAL A 227 -6.56 -13.31 12.28
CA VAL A 227 -7.05 -12.59 11.10
C VAL A 227 -6.41 -13.20 9.86
N ILE A 228 -7.25 -13.57 8.91
CA ILE A 228 -6.88 -14.21 7.65
C ILE A 228 -7.11 -13.21 6.53
N LEU A 229 -6.15 -13.09 5.62
CA LEU A 229 -6.25 -12.27 4.41
C LEU A 229 -6.43 -13.17 3.19
N ALA A 230 -7.56 -12.98 2.51
CA ALA A 230 -7.87 -13.62 1.24
C ALA A 230 -7.94 -12.57 0.11
N VAL A 231 -7.49 -12.94 -1.08
CA VAL A 231 -7.35 -12.03 -2.23
C VAL A 231 -7.92 -12.64 -3.50
N ARG A 232 -8.64 -11.82 -4.28
CA ARG A 232 -9.36 -12.23 -5.49
C ARG A 232 -8.40 -12.60 -6.63
N LYS A 233 -8.72 -13.69 -7.33
CA LYS A 233 -8.11 -14.22 -8.56
C LYS A 233 -9.00 -13.87 -9.75
N ASP A 234 -8.90 -12.63 -10.26
CA ASP A 234 -9.77 -12.15 -11.35
C ASP A 234 -9.05 -11.97 -12.71
N GLY A 235 -7.74 -12.22 -12.78
CA GLY A 235 -6.95 -12.13 -14.01
C GLY A 235 -6.84 -10.72 -14.60
N HIS A 236 -7.25 -9.68 -13.86
CA HIS A 236 -7.20 -8.28 -14.31
C HIS A 236 -5.89 -7.56 -13.95
N THR A 237 -4.95 -8.27 -13.33
CA THR A 237 -3.64 -7.75 -12.95
C THR A 237 -2.53 -8.69 -13.36
N ASN A 238 -1.35 -8.12 -13.62
CA ASN A 238 -0.13 -8.91 -13.74
C ASN A 238 0.42 -9.31 -12.36
N LEU A 239 1.49 -10.11 -12.37
CA LEU A 239 2.12 -10.62 -11.14
C LEU A 239 2.57 -9.50 -10.20
N TYR A 240 3.23 -8.45 -10.71
CA TYR A 240 3.72 -7.35 -9.88
C TYR A 240 2.57 -6.60 -9.22
N GLU A 241 1.56 -6.22 -9.99
CA GLU A 241 0.38 -5.49 -9.53
C GLU A 241 -0.36 -6.26 -8.43
N GLU A 242 -0.63 -7.54 -8.63
CA GLU A 242 -1.32 -8.38 -7.63
C GLU A 242 -0.52 -8.46 -6.33
N LYS A 243 0.79 -8.73 -6.43
CA LYS A 243 1.66 -8.98 -5.29
C LYS A 243 1.97 -7.69 -4.52
N ILE A 244 2.14 -6.57 -5.21
CA ILE A 244 2.27 -5.24 -4.61
C ILE A 244 0.99 -4.88 -3.84
N ASP A 245 -0.19 -5.05 -4.44
CA ASP A 245 -1.48 -4.79 -3.80
C ASP A 245 -1.64 -5.58 -2.47
N ILE A 246 -1.16 -6.83 -2.43
CA ILE A 246 -1.13 -7.67 -1.21
C ILE A 246 -0.22 -7.04 -0.13
N GLY A 247 1.01 -6.68 -0.48
CA GLY A 247 1.96 -6.07 0.45
C GLY A 247 1.44 -4.75 1.05
N ILE A 248 0.80 -3.93 0.22
CA ILE A 248 0.19 -2.66 0.62
C ILE A 248 -0.88 -2.89 1.69
N VAL A 249 -1.86 -3.77 1.45
CA VAL A 249 -2.97 -3.96 2.41
C VAL A 249 -2.47 -4.60 3.71
N MET A 250 -1.46 -5.49 3.64
CA MET A 250 -0.80 -6.07 4.82
C MET A 250 -0.13 -4.99 5.68
N LEU A 251 0.56 -4.02 5.07
CA LEU A 251 1.17 -2.88 5.77
C LEU A 251 0.10 -2.04 6.46
N TYR A 252 -0.95 -1.68 5.73
CA TYR A 252 -2.01 -0.82 6.24
C TYR A 252 -2.65 -1.41 7.51
N PHE A 253 -3.02 -2.69 7.48
CA PHE A 253 -3.58 -3.38 8.62
C PHE A 253 -2.56 -3.45 9.79
N ALA A 254 -1.34 -3.92 9.50
CA ALA A 254 -0.30 -4.10 10.52
C ALA A 254 0.10 -2.79 11.22
N THR A 255 0.16 -1.69 10.47
CA THR A 255 0.57 -0.39 10.97
C THR A 255 -0.44 0.18 11.97
N ILE A 256 -1.74 -0.02 11.73
CA ILE A 256 -2.78 0.45 12.65
C ILE A 256 -2.82 -0.41 13.92
N ILE A 257 -2.73 -1.74 13.81
CA ILE A 257 -2.65 -2.63 14.98
C ILE A 257 -1.39 -2.35 15.80
N SER A 258 -0.23 -2.19 15.15
CA SER A 258 1.04 -1.95 15.84
C SER A 258 1.11 -0.59 16.52
N ALA A 259 0.28 0.37 16.10
CA ALA A 259 0.16 1.66 16.78
C ALA A 259 -0.72 1.60 18.03
N THR A 260 -1.57 0.58 18.18
CA THR A 260 -2.59 0.52 19.24
C THR A 260 -2.38 -0.62 20.25
N MET A 261 -1.76 -1.74 19.88
CA MET A 261 -1.73 -2.94 20.71
C MET A 261 -0.33 -3.55 20.86
N PHE A 262 0.19 -4.19 19.82
CA PHE A 262 1.46 -4.94 19.83
C PHE A 262 2.01 -5.05 18.40
N GLU A 263 3.27 -5.43 18.26
CA GLU A 263 3.87 -5.62 16.93
C GLU A 263 3.26 -6.82 16.20
N LEU A 264 2.51 -6.53 15.13
CA LEU A 264 1.83 -7.55 14.33
C LEU A 264 2.79 -8.22 13.34
N LYS A 265 2.79 -9.56 13.33
CA LYS A 265 3.54 -10.37 12.36
C LYS A 265 2.60 -11.16 11.46
N TRP A 266 2.78 -11.00 10.15
CA TRP A 266 2.11 -11.83 9.15
C TRP A 266 2.84 -13.16 8.99
N ASN A 267 2.06 -14.25 8.94
CA ASN A 267 2.48 -15.55 8.45
C ASN A 267 1.97 -15.66 7.00
N LEU A 268 2.89 -15.75 6.05
CA LEU A 268 2.56 -15.84 4.62
C LEU A 268 2.22 -17.29 4.26
N GLY A 269 1.12 -17.48 3.54
CA GLY A 269 0.58 -18.81 3.24
C GLY A 269 -0.83 -19.02 3.79
N THR A 270 -1.27 -20.28 3.80
CA THR A 270 -2.64 -20.68 4.17
C THR A 270 -2.62 -21.46 5.49
N PRO A 271 -3.48 -21.12 6.46
CA PRO A 271 -3.65 -21.91 7.68
C PRO A 271 -4.36 -23.25 7.41
N ASP A 272 -4.29 -24.21 8.33
CA ASP A 272 -4.86 -25.56 8.15
C ASP A 272 -6.39 -25.60 8.07
N LYS A 273 -7.07 -24.61 8.66
CA LYS A 273 -8.54 -24.54 8.70
C LYS A 273 -9.11 -24.14 7.33
N ASP A 274 -10.13 -24.86 6.87
CA ASP A 274 -10.94 -24.48 5.71
C ASP A 274 -11.93 -23.37 6.09
N TYR A 275 -11.69 -22.16 5.58
CA TYR A 275 -12.50 -20.97 5.81
C TYR A 275 -13.62 -20.77 4.79
N LYS A 276 -13.90 -21.76 3.93
CA LYS A 276 -14.93 -21.70 2.88
C LYS A 276 -14.71 -20.54 1.89
N VAL A 277 -13.44 -20.18 1.68
CA VAL A 277 -13.06 -19.15 0.71
C VAL A 277 -13.42 -19.62 -0.70
N PRO A 278 -14.17 -18.84 -1.48
CA PRO A 278 -14.56 -19.19 -2.84
C PRO A 278 -13.37 -19.45 -3.77
N GLU A 279 -13.59 -20.20 -4.85
CA GLU A 279 -12.54 -20.55 -5.81
C GLU A 279 -11.92 -19.34 -6.53
N ASP A 280 -12.65 -18.22 -6.64
CA ASP A 280 -12.14 -16.96 -7.18
C ASP A 280 -11.35 -16.14 -6.14
N TYR A 281 -11.10 -16.68 -4.94
CA TYR A 281 -10.23 -16.10 -3.92
C TYR A 281 -9.17 -17.11 -3.43
N LYS A 282 -8.07 -16.60 -2.89
CA LYS A 282 -7.02 -17.41 -2.25
C LYS A 282 -6.59 -16.77 -0.95
N ILE A 283 -6.29 -17.56 0.06
CA ILE A 283 -5.64 -17.07 1.28
C ILE A 283 -4.16 -16.81 0.99
N VAL A 284 -3.66 -15.64 1.37
CA VAL A 284 -2.28 -15.22 1.13
C VAL A 284 -1.48 -15.03 2.42
N GLY A 285 -2.16 -14.88 3.55
CA GLY A 285 -1.51 -14.83 4.85
C GLY A 285 -2.49 -14.72 5.99
N TYR A 286 -1.98 -14.89 7.21
CA TYR A 286 -2.74 -14.73 8.45
C TYR A 286 -1.86 -14.17 9.56
N CYS A 287 -2.46 -13.53 10.55
CA CYS A 287 -1.76 -12.99 11.72
C CYS A 287 -2.60 -13.22 12.98
N ASN A 288 -1.94 -13.22 14.13
CA ASN A 288 -2.61 -13.36 15.42
C ASN A 288 -2.77 -11.99 16.09
N ILE A 289 -3.92 -11.80 16.72
CA ILE A 289 -4.39 -10.59 17.40
C ILE A 289 -4.87 -10.85 18.82
#